data_AF-A0A1M7PXJ6-F1
#
_entry.id   AF-A0A1M7PXJ6-F1
#
_cell.length_a   1.000
_cell.length_b   1.000
_cell.length_c   1.000
_cell.angle_alpha   90.00
_cell.angle_beta   90.00
_cell.angle_gamma   90.00
#
_symmetry.space_group_name_H-M   'P 1'
#
loop_
_entity.id
_entity.type
_entity.pdbx_description
1 polymer ?
#
loop_
_entity_poly.entity_id
_entity_poly.type
_entity_poly.pdbx_seq_one_letter_code
_entity_poly.pdbx_strand_id
1 'polypeptide(L)' 'MGFLIKLFVVSFICVVAMFGALGSENEWPGLIVAITVWVWFIYSLSKPNEYNSDRKIRELERRNEELMRKLEQRGR' A
#
# COMPACT_ATOMS: atom_id res chain seq x y z
N MET A 1 0.01 -9.04 10.31
CA MET A 1 -1.25 -8.69 11.00
C MET A 1 -2.01 -7.52 10.37
N GLY A 2 -1.35 -6.44 9.92
CA GLY A 2 -2.06 -5.27 9.38
C GLY A 2 -2.98 -5.52 8.17
N PHE A 3 -2.68 -6.51 7.32
CA PHE A 3 -3.51 -6.86 6.17
C PHE A 3 -4.90 -7.39 6.58
N LEU A 4 -4.95 -8.30 7.55
CA LEU A 4 -6.20 -8.87 8.07
C LEU A 4 -7.08 -7.80 8.73
N ILE A 5 -6.47 -6.87 9.46
CA ILE A 5 -7.18 -5.74 10.08
C ILE A 5 -7.78 -4.83 9.00
N LYS A 6 -7.00 -4.49 7.96
CA LYS A 6 -7.52 -3.67 6.84
C LYS A 6 -8.65 -4.38 6.10
N LEU A 7 -8.56 -5.70 5.89
CA LEU A 7 -9.60 -6.52 5.28
C LEU A 7 -10.90 -6.50 6.10
N PHE A 8 -10.77 -6.63 7.43
CA PHE A 8 -11.91 -6.60 8.34
C PHE A 8 -12.62 -5.24 8.32
N VAL A 9 -11.85 -4.14 8.30
CA VAL A 9 -12.38 -2.78 8.20
C VAL A 9 -13.09 -2.55 6.87
N VAL A 10 -12.51 -2.96 5.73
CA VAL A 10 -13.16 -2.84 4.42
C VAL A 10 -14.45 -3.66 4.35
N SER A 11 -14.43 -4.90 4.86
CA SER A 11 -15.62 -5.74 4.93
C SER A 11 -16.71 -5.10 5.78
N PHE A 12 -16.35 -4.54 6.94
CA PHE A 12 -17.30 -3.87 7.83
C PHE A 12 -17.93 -2.64 7.16
N ILE A 13 -17.14 -1.83 6.44
CA ILE A 13 -17.65 -0.64 5.77
C ILE A 13 -18.55 -1.00 4.58
N CYS A 14 -18.24 -2.09 3.85
CA CYS A 14 -19.13 -2.59 2.79
C CYS A 14 -20.50 -3.02 3.37
N VAL A 15 -20.51 -3.67 4.53
CA VAL A 15 -21.75 -4.06 5.22
C VAL A 15 -22.55 -2.82 5.64
N VAL A 16 -21.89 -1.82 6.24
CA VAL A 16 -22.55 -0.54 6.61
C VAL A 16 -23.10 0.19 5.39
N ALA A 17 -22.37 0.21 4.27
CA ALA A 17 -22.84 0.81 3.02
C ALA A 17 -24.05 0.06 2.45
N MET A 18 -24.07 -1.27 2.53
CA MET A 18 -25.20 -2.10 2.08
C MET A 18 -26.46 -1.83 2.91
N PHE A 19 -26.33 -1.69 4.22
CA PHE A 19 -27.45 -1.30 5.09
C PHE A 19 -27.90 0.15 4.85
N GLY A 20 -26.96 1.06 4.56
CA GLY A 20 -27.29 2.44 4.18
C GLY A 20 -28.03 2.55 2.85
N ALA A 21 -27.69 1.68 1.88
CA ALA A 21 -28.39 1.60 0.60
C ALA A 21 -29.78 0.96 0.72
N LEU A 22 -29.96 -0.06 1.57
CA LEU A 22 -31.25 -0.72 1.79
C LEU A 22 -32.27 0.15 2.56
N GLY A 23 -31.79 1.11 3.35
CA GLY A 23 -32.65 2.02 4.14
C GLY A 23 -32.94 3.37 3.47
N SER A 24 -32.38 3.65 2.30
CA SER A 24 -32.45 4.96 1.63
C SER A 24 -33.03 4.82 0.23
N GLU A 25 -34.06 5.61 -0.10
CA GLU A 25 -34.57 5.74 -1.48
C GLU A 25 -33.52 6.33 -2.46
N ASN A 26 -32.41 6.85 -1.92
CA ASN A 26 -31.32 7.46 -2.68
C ASN A 26 -30.00 6.76 -2.37
N GLU A 27 -29.52 5.94 -3.29
CA GLU A 27 -28.36 5.02 -3.12
C GLU A 27 -26.99 5.71 -3.21
N TRP A 28 -26.98 6.94 -3.74
CA TRP A 28 -25.77 7.74 -4.00
C TRP A 28 -24.82 7.92 -2.80
N PRO A 29 -25.30 8.16 -1.56
CA PRO A 29 -24.41 8.32 -0.41
C PRO A 29 -23.64 7.03 -0.08
N GLY A 30 -24.28 5.86 -0.22
CA GLY A 30 -23.64 4.57 0.01
C GLY A 30 -22.52 4.29 -1.00
N LEU A 31 -22.76 4.66 -2.26
CA LEU A 31 -21.81 4.47 -3.35
C LEU A 31 -20.56 5.37 -3.19
N ILE A 32 -20.74 6.63 -2.76
CA ILE A 32 -19.63 7.55 -2.49
C ILE A 32 -18.75 7.02 -1.35
N VAL A 33 -19.35 6.54 -0.27
CA VAL A 33 -18.63 5.96 0.88
C VAL A 33 -17.89 4.69 0.48
N ALA A 34 -18.52 3.81 -0.31
CA ALA A 34 -17.86 2.59 -0.80
C ALA A 34 -16.62 2.93 -1.65
N ILE A 35 -16.74 3.87 -2.60
CA ILE A 35 -15.63 4.26 -3.48
C ILE A 35 -14.49 4.89 -2.70
N THR A 36 -14.78 5.82 -1.77
CA THR A 36 -13.72 6.48 -0.97
C THR A 36 -12.93 5.48 -0.12
N VAL A 37 -13.61 4.46 0.42
CA VAL A 37 -12.98 3.42 1.23
C VAL A 37 -12.10 2.50 0.39
N TRP A 38 -12.53 2.15 -0.82
CA TRP A 38 -11.72 1.38 -1.77
C TRP A 38 -10.47 2.13 -2.24
N VAL A 39 -10.61 3.42 -2.57
CA VAL A 39 -9.48 4.27 -2.96
C VAL A 39 -8.47 4.37 -1.80
N TRP A 40 -8.95 4.57 -0.58
CA TRP A 40 -8.08 4.63 0.60
C TRP A 40 -7.40 3.28 0.88
N PHE A 41 -8.11 2.16 0.73
CA PHE A 41 -7.54 0.82 0.90
C PHE A 41 -6.44 0.52 -0.14
N ILE A 42 -6.68 0.85 -1.41
CA ILE A 42 -5.70 0.67 -2.50
C ILE A 42 -4.48 1.57 -2.27
N TYR A 43 -4.67 2.82 -1.84
CA TYR A 43 -3.57 3.71 -1.46
C TYR A 43 -2.76 3.13 -0.29
N SER A 44 -3.45 2.57 0.70
CA SER A 44 -2.85 1.94 1.88
C SER A 44 -2.09 0.64 1.55
N LEU A 45 -2.43 -0.04 0.46
CA LEU A 45 -1.66 -1.17 -0.08
C LEU A 45 -0.49 -0.71 -0.95
N SER A 46 -0.69 0.36 -1.72
CA SER A 46 0.31 0.92 -2.62
C SER A 46 1.43 1.64 -1.89
N LYS A 47 1.25 2.06 -0.63
CA LYS A 47 2.34 2.66 0.15
C LYS A 47 3.41 1.58 0.39
N PRO A 48 4.54 1.60 -0.33
CA PRO A 48 5.57 0.62 -0.13
C PRO A 48 6.12 0.86 1.27
N ASN A 49 6.29 -0.21 2.03
CA ASN A 49 6.82 -0.18 3.38
C ASN A 49 8.19 0.54 3.33
N GLU A 50 8.24 1.84 3.62
CA GLU A 50 9.40 2.73 3.39
C GLU A 50 10.68 2.15 4.02
N TYR A 51 10.51 1.42 5.12
CA TYR A 51 11.57 0.71 5.83
C TYR A 51 12.33 -0.34 4.97
N ASN A 52 11.67 -1.02 4.03
CA ASN A 52 12.31 -1.99 3.14
C ASN A 52 12.94 -1.33 1.91
N SER A 53 12.43 -0.17 1.50
CA SER A 53 13.02 0.61 0.40
C SER A 53 14.40 1.12 0.81
N ASP A 54 14.51 1.74 2.00
CA ASP A 54 15.78 2.27 2.51
C ASP A 54 16.83 1.19 2.74
N ARG A 55 16.43 0.02 3.25
CA ARG A 55 17.34 -1.13 3.39
C ARG A 55 17.85 -1.64 2.05
N LYS A 56 16.98 -1.75 1.04
CA LYS A 56 17.38 -2.14 -0.32
C LYS A 56 18.29 -1.10 -0.97
N ILE A 57 18.02 0.19 -0.77
CA ILE A 57 18.86 1.27 -1.30
C ILE A 57 20.27 1.20 -0.70
N ARG A 58 20.38 1.02 0.62
CA ARG A 58 21.70 0.87 1.28
C ARG A 58 22.45 -0.39 0.86
N GLU A 59 21.76 -1.50 0.61
CA GLU A 59 22.39 -2.72 0.07
C GLU A 59 22.87 -2.52 -1.37
N LEU A 60 22.09 -1.80 -2.18
CA LEU A 60 22.48 -1.47 -3.56
C LEU A 60 23.69 -0.54 -3.60
N GLU A 61 23.75 0.47 -2.72
CA GLU A 61 24.91 1.36 -2.58
C GLU A 61 26.18 0.59 -2.23
N ARG A 62 26.13 -0.30 -1.23
CA ARG A 62 27.29 -1.14 -0.86
C ARG A 62 27.77 -2.02 -2.00
N ARG A 63 26.85 -2.66 -2.73
CA ARG A 63 27.22 -3.47 -3.90
C ARG A 63 27.87 -2.65 -5.01
N ASN A 64 27.39 -1.42 -5.22
CA ASN A 64 27.96 -0.53 -6.23
C ASN A 64 29.37 -0.10 -5.85
N GLU A 65 29.61 0.20 -4.57
CA GLU A 65 30.93 0.56 -4.05
C GLU A 65 31.94 -0.58 -4.20
N GLU A 66 31.53 -1.82 -3.92
CA GLU A 66 32.37 -3.02 -4.15
C GLU A 66 32.68 -3.25 -5.63
N LEU A 67 31.72 -3.03 -6.52
CA LEU A 67 31.93 -3.13 -7.97
C LEU A 67 32.92 -2.08 -8.46
N MET A 68 32.81 -0.83 -7.97
CA MET A 68 33.76 0.24 -8.28
C MET A 68 35.17 -0.11 -7.83
N ARG A 69 35.36 -0.62 -6.61
CA ARG A 69 36.67 -1.06 -6.11
C ARG A 69 37.27 -2.19 -6.96
N LYS A 70 36.45 -3.15 -7.40
CA LYS A 70 36.87 -4.25 -8.29
C LYS A 70 37.23 -3.77 -9.70
N LEU A 71 36.58 -2.73 -10.21
CA LEU A 71 36.91 -2.11 -11.50
C LEU A 71 38.22 -1.32 -11.40
N GLU A 72 38.41 -0.59 -10.32
CA GLU A 72 39.62 0.20 -10.07
C GLU A 72 40.88 -0.69 -9.90
N GLN A 73 40.72 -1.86 -9.27
CA GLN A 73 41.77 -2.88 -9.18
C GLN A 73 42.09 -3.59 -10.50
N ARG A 74 41.14 -3.62 -11.45
CA ARG A 74 41.35 -4.20 -12.79
C ARG A 74 41.93 -3.21 -13.81
N GLY A 75 41.91 -1.92 -13.50
CA GLY A 75 42.46 -0.86 -14.35
C GLY A 75 43.90 -0.48 -14.03
N ARG A 76 44.51 -1.03 -12.98
CA ARG A 76 45.95 -0.97 -12.69
C ARG A 76 46.61 -2.29 -13.07
#